data_AF-A0A847B6C7-F1
#
_entry.id   AF-A0A847B6C7-F1
#
_cell.length_a   1.000
_cell.length_b   1.000
_cell.length_c   1.000
_cell.angle_alpha   90.00
_cell.angle_beta   90.00
_cell.angle_gamma   90.00
#
_symmetry.space_group_name_H-M   'P 1'
#
loop_
_entity.id
_entity.type
_entity.pdbx_description
1 polymer ?
#
loop_
_entity_poly.entity_id
_entity_poly.type
_entity_poly.pdbx_seq_one_letter_code
_entity_poly.pdbx_strand_id
1 'polypeptide(L)'
;SVAVMELKLDSFFDIKTSNIKMNGISKFPFVKRDIALLLDKEVPVKDLLKTIRQIDRNLIRDCEVFDVYEGIAIGPGRKSVAISIAFQSENRTLKDEEVNELEKKIKSELVAKFKAVLRS
;
A
#
# COMPACT_ATOMS: atom_id res chain seq x y z
N SER A 1 -16.97 23.46 -13.08
CA SER A 1 -17.51 22.48 -12.11
C SER A 1 -17.39 23.07 -10.73
N VAL A 2 -18.46 23.10 -9.93
CA VAL A 2 -18.43 23.58 -8.55
C VAL A 2 -18.61 22.37 -7.63
N ALA A 3 -17.71 22.18 -6.67
CA ALA A 3 -17.82 21.17 -5.64
C ALA A 3 -18.07 21.86 -4.29
N VAL A 4 -19.02 21.36 -3.51
CA VAL A 4 -19.34 21.80 -2.14
C VAL A 4 -19.15 20.61 -1.21
N MET A 5 -18.48 20.84 -0.08
CA MET A 5 -18.32 19.86 1.00
C MET A 5 -18.71 20.51 2.32
N GLU A 6 -19.55 19.84 3.10
CA GLU A 6 -19.93 20.24 4.46
C GLU A 6 -19.34 19.23 5.45
N LEU A 7 -18.69 19.73 6.51
CA LEU A 7 -18.07 18.91 7.55
C LEU A 7 -18.67 19.29 8.91
N LYS A 8 -19.20 18.30 9.63
CA LYS A 8 -19.70 18.48 11.00
C LYS A 8 -18.54 18.37 11.99
N LEU A 9 -18.16 19.50 12.58
CA LEU A 9 -16.98 19.63 13.45
C LEU A 9 -17.20 19.09 14.86
N ASP A 10 -18.44 19.07 15.36
CA ASP A 10 -18.75 18.66 16.74
C ASP A 10 -18.25 17.25 17.07
N SER A 11 -18.27 16.34 16.09
CA SER A 11 -17.83 14.95 16.26
C SER A 11 -16.30 14.78 16.30
N PHE A 12 -15.51 15.80 15.94
CA PHE A 12 -14.05 15.74 16.00
C PHE A 12 -13.50 16.09 17.39
N PHE A 13 -14.19 16.93 18.16
CA PHE A 13 -13.72 17.39 19.46
C PHE A 13 -13.77 16.31 20.56
N ASP A 14 -14.69 15.35 20.45
CA ASP A 14 -14.80 14.20 21.37
C ASP A 14 -13.85 13.03 21.04
N ILE A 15 -13.06 13.15 19.96
CA ILE A 15 -12.04 12.15 19.64
C ILE A 15 -10.91 12.31 20.65
N LYS A 16 -10.89 11.45 21.67
CA LYS A 16 -9.71 11.28 22.53
C LYS A 16 -8.52 10.98 21.63
N THR A 17 -7.61 11.94 21.50
CA THR A 17 -6.33 11.73 20.82
C THR A 17 -5.64 10.58 21.55
N SER A 18 -5.53 9.43 20.87
CA SER A 18 -4.83 8.28 21.42
C SER A 18 -3.46 8.72 21.93
N ASN A 19 -3.04 8.22 23.11
CA ASN A 19 -1.67 8.43 23.60
C ASN A 19 -0.69 8.26 22.44
N ILE A 20 0.14 9.28 22.21
CA ILE A 20 1.20 9.23 21.21
C ILE A 20 2.09 8.05 21.62
N LYS A 21 1.91 6.90 20.97
CA LYS A 21 2.81 5.76 21.13
C LYS A 21 4.08 6.14 20.39
N MET A 22 5.05 6.66 21.14
CA MET A 22 6.41 6.79 20.65
C MET A 22 7.01 5.38 20.57
N ASN A 23 6.88 4.76 19.41
CA ASN A 23 7.74 3.62 19.08
C ASN A 23 9.14 4.20 18.78
N GLY A 24 10.18 3.60 19.39
CA GLY A 24 11.56 4.00 19.14
C GLY A 24 11.89 3.93 17.64
N ILE A 25 12.77 4.81 17.18
CA ILE A 25 13.27 4.75 15.80
C ILE A 25 14.08 3.44 15.67
N SER A 26 13.65 2.55 14.76
CA SER A 26 14.41 1.33 14.47
C SER A 26 15.81 1.71 13.97
N LYS A 27 16.83 1.06 14.54
CA LYS A 27 18.22 1.23 14.11
C LYS A 27 18.55 0.43 12.84
N PHE A 28 17.64 -0.44 12.40
CA PHE A 28 17.84 -1.30 11.24
C PHE A 28 17.32 -0.63 9.96
N PRO A 29 18.02 -0.79 8.83
CA PRO A 29 17.60 -0.16 7.58
C PRO A 29 16.28 -0.75 7.08
N PHE A 30 15.51 0.06 6.35
CA PHE A 30 14.38 -0.43 5.58
C PHE A 30 14.83 -0.77 4.15
N VAL A 31 14.09 -1.66 3.50
CA VAL A 31 14.22 -2.00 2.08
C VAL A 31 12.96 -1.55 1.36
N LYS A 32 13.09 -0.83 0.24
CA LYS A 32 11.95 -0.47 -0.61
C LYS A 32 11.87 -1.36 -1.84
N ARG A 33 10.64 -1.72 -2.21
CA ARG A 33 10.31 -2.38 -3.49
C ARG A 33 9.10 -1.68 -4.09
N ASP A 34 9.17 -1.48 -5.40
CA ASP A 34 8.06 -0.93 -6.17
C ASP A 34 7.44 -2.05 -7.01
N ILE A 35 6.12 -2.08 -7.06
CA ILE A 35 5.37 -3.03 -7.90
C ILE A 35 4.37 -2.26 -8.76
N ALA A 36 4.20 -2.69 -10.00
CA ALA A 36 3.19 -2.13 -10.90
C ALA A 36 2.14 -3.18 -11.28
N LEU A 37 0.88 -2.82 -11.14
CA LEU A 37 -0.27 -3.70 -11.34
C LEU A 37 -1.25 -3.07 -12.32
N LEU A 38 -1.67 -3.84 -13.32
CA LEU A 38 -2.79 -3.50 -14.19
C LEU A 38 -4.05 -4.16 -13.64
N LEU A 39 -5.08 -3.36 -13.35
CA LEU A 39 -6.34 -3.80 -12.77
C LEU A 39 -7.53 -3.02 -13.33
N ASP A 40 -8.73 -3.48 -13.01
CA ASP A 40 -9.96 -2.76 -13.33
C ASP A 40 -9.99 -1.39 -12.62
N LYS A 41 -10.43 -0.35 -13.31
CA LYS A 41 -10.47 1.02 -12.78
C LYS A 41 -11.35 1.16 -11.53
N GLU A 42 -12.35 0.29 -11.37
CA GLU A 42 -13.29 0.33 -10.25
C GLU A 42 -12.69 -0.22 -8.94
N VAL A 43 -11.58 -0.97 -9.01
CA VAL A 43 -10.95 -1.53 -7.80
C VAL A 43 -10.37 -0.40 -6.94
N PRO A 44 -10.82 -0.22 -5.69
CA PRO A 44 -10.30 0.83 -4.84
C PRO A 44 -8.84 0.59 -4.47
N VAL A 45 -8.00 1.61 -4.66
CA VAL A 45 -6.58 1.56 -4.28
C VAL A 45 -6.40 1.26 -2.79
N LYS A 46 -7.31 1.76 -1.95
CA LYS A 46 -7.35 1.48 -0.52
C LYS A 46 -7.38 -0.02 -0.21
N ASP A 47 -8.07 -0.82 -1.02
CA ASP A 47 -8.18 -2.26 -0.80
C ASP A 47 -6.89 -2.99 -1.20
N LEU A 48 -6.15 -2.48 -2.19
CA LEU A 48 -4.80 -2.95 -2.51
C LEU A 48 -3.86 -2.72 -1.33
N LEU A 49 -3.79 -1.47 -0.84
CA LEU A 49 -2.92 -1.11 0.29
C LEU A 49 -3.27 -1.89 1.57
N LYS A 50 -4.58 -2.06 1.85
CA LYS A 50 -5.05 -2.86 2.98
C LYS A 50 -4.62 -4.33 2.85
N THR A 51 -4.73 -4.91 1.66
CA THR A 51 -4.31 -6.30 1.40
C THR A 51 -2.81 -6.45 1.63
N ILE A 52 -2.00 -5.53 1.11
CA ILE A 52 -0.53 -5.54 1.30
C ILE A 52 -0.19 -5.50 2.78
N ARG A 53 -0.71 -4.52 3.53
CA ARG A 53 -0.43 -4.37 4.97
C ARG A 53 -0.87 -5.56 5.81
N GLN A 54 -1.83 -6.36 5.36
CA GLN A 54 -2.32 -7.54 6.07
C GLN A 54 -1.45 -8.78 5.88
N ILE A 55 -0.55 -8.81 4.89
CA ILE A 55 0.27 -9.98 4.60
C ILE A 55 1.32 -10.23 5.69
N ASP A 56 1.96 -9.17 6.17
CA ASP A 56 2.88 -9.20 7.30
C ASP A 56 2.94 -7.82 7.97
N ARG A 57 2.22 -7.67 9.09
CA ARG A 57 2.16 -6.40 9.85
C ARG A 57 3.44 -6.09 10.61
N ASN A 58 4.32 -7.06 10.80
CA ASN A 58 5.55 -6.89 11.56
C ASN A 58 6.68 -6.39 10.66
N LEU A 59 6.67 -6.82 9.39
CA LEU A 59 7.73 -6.51 8.43
C LEU A 59 7.34 -5.43 7.42
N ILE A 60 6.06 -5.28 7.08
CA ILE A 60 5.60 -4.21 6.18
C ILE A 60 5.40 -2.95 7.01
N ARG A 61 6.38 -2.06 6.93
CA ARG A 61 6.41 -0.80 7.67
C ARG A 61 5.47 0.23 7.05
N ASP A 62 5.49 0.34 5.73
CA ASP A 62 4.62 1.24 4.98
C ASP A 62 4.32 0.70 3.58
N CYS A 63 3.21 1.16 3.01
CA CYS A 63 2.94 1.01 1.59
C CYS A 63 2.09 2.18 1.09
N GLU A 64 2.48 2.73 -0.06
CA GLU A 64 1.88 3.92 -0.64
C GLU A 64 1.80 3.82 -2.16
N VAL A 65 0.78 4.45 -2.73
CA VAL A 65 0.68 4.61 -4.18
C VAL A 65 1.38 5.89 -4.58
N PHE A 66 2.28 5.77 -5.55
CA PHE A 66 3.03 6.92 -6.06
C PHE A 66 2.68 7.25 -7.51
N ASP A 67 2.06 6.32 -8.25
CA ASP A 67 1.60 6.57 -9.62
C ASP A 67 0.31 5.80 -9.92
N VAL A 68 -0.59 6.45 -10.66
CA VAL A 68 -1.80 5.86 -11.22
C VAL A 68 -1.93 6.37 -12.66
N TYR A 69 -1.82 5.44 -13.60
CA TYR A 69 -1.94 5.73 -15.03
C TYR A 69 -3.25 5.16 -15.60
N GLU A 70 -4.01 6.04 -16.25
CA GLU A 70 -5.20 5.71 -17.03
C GLU A 70 -5.03 6.28 -18.44
N GLY A 71 -4.87 5.41 -19.44
CA GLY A 71 -4.62 5.85 -20.80
C GLY A 71 -4.81 4.77 -21.85
N ILE A 72 -4.75 5.18 -23.12
CA ILE A 72 -5.08 4.32 -24.27
C ILE A 72 -4.19 3.06 -24.31
N ALA A 73 -2.92 3.19 -23.90
CA ALA A 73 -1.94 2.11 -23.90
C ALA A 73 -2.27 0.93 -22.97
N ILE A 74 -3.21 1.10 -22.04
CA ILE A 74 -3.61 0.06 -21.09
C ILE A 74 -5.04 -0.47 -21.31
N GLY A 75 -5.73 0.06 -22.32
CA GLY A 75 -7.09 -0.33 -22.70
C GLY A 75 -8.18 0.33 -21.84
N PRO A 76 -9.41 0.43 -22.38
CA PRO A 76 -10.53 1.06 -21.67
C PRO A 76 -10.91 0.25 -20.42
N GLY A 77 -11.34 0.96 -19.37
CA GLY A 77 -11.79 0.33 -18.12
C GLY A 77 -10.68 -0.20 -17.22
N ARG A 78 -9.41 0.05 -17.55
CA ARG A 78 -8.26 -0.37 -16.75
C ARG A 78 -7.46 0.82 -16.25
N LYS A 79 -6.75 0.59 -15.14
CA LYS A 79 -5.74 1.48 -14.60
C LYS A 79 -4.48 0.69 -14.25
N SER A 80 -3.33 1.34 -14.41
CA SER A 80 -2.06 0.84 -13.89
C SER A 80 -1.77 1.56 -12.59
N VAL A 81 -1.49 0.82 -11.52
CA VAL A 81 -1.18 1.38 -10.19
C VAL A 81 0.22 0.95 -9.81
N ALA A 82 1.07 1.93 -9.48
CA ALA A 82 2.41 1.68 -8.95
C ALA A 82 2.42 1.93 -7.43
N ILE A 83 2.91 0.94 -6.69
CA ILE A 83 2.89 0.92 -5.23
C ILE A 83 4.32 0.74 -4.74
N SER A 84 4.76 1.63 -3.84
CA SER A 84 6.01 1.48 -3.10
C SER A 84 5.74 0.82 -1.76
N ILE A 85 6.55 -0.18 -1.40
CA ILE A 85 6.40 -0.97 -0.18
C ILE A 85 7.73 -0.90 0.58
N ALA A 86 7.67 -0.45 1.83
CA ALA A 86 8.80 -0.39 2.72
C ALA A 86 8.77 -1.58 3.70
N PHE A 87 9.79 -2.43 3.62
CA PHE A 87 10.00 -3.55 4.53
C PHE A 87 11.04 -3.17 5.58
N GLN A 88 10.75 -3.44 6.86
CA GLN A 88 11.68 -3.18 7.95
C GLN A 88 11.38 -4.09 9.13
N SER A 89 12.42 -4.60 9.80
CA SER A 89 12.29 -5.23 11.11
C SER A 89 12.76 -4.26 12.20
N GLU A 90 12.17 -4.35 13.38
CA GLU A 90 12.60 -3.59 14.56
C GLU A 90 13.82 -4.23 15.26
N ASN A 91 14.15 -5.49 14.96
CA ASN A 91 15.09 -6.30 15.73
C ASN A 91 16.32 -6.79 14.95
N ARG A 92 16.32 -6.69 13.61
CA ARG A 92 17.44 -7.13 12.76
C ARG A 92 17.40 -6.51 11.37
N THR A 93 18.50 -6.63 10.64
CA THR A 93 18.53 -6.38 9.19
C THR A 93 17.76 -7.50 8.48
N LEU A 94 16.91 -7.12 7.52
CA LEU A 94 16.24 -8.07 6.64
C LEU A 94 17.21 -8.65 5.62
N LYS A 95 17.09 -9.95 5.35
CA LYS A 95 17.81 -10.59 4.24
C LYS A 95 17.03 -10.42 2.95
N ASP A 96 17.74 -10.41 1.83
CA ASP A 96 17.13 -10.26 0.51
C ASP A 96 16.14 -11.38 0.21
N GLU A 97 16.43 -12.62 0.62
CA GLU A 97 15.53 -13.75 0.40
C GLU A 97 14.16 -13.55 1.06
N GLU A 98 14.14 -13.00 2.27
CA GLU A 98 12.91 -12.76 3.02
C GLU A 98 12.06 -11.66 2.39
N VAL A 99 12.70 -10.58 1.92
CA VAL A 99 12.03 -9.52 1.18
C VAL A 99 11.45 -10.06 -0.13
N ASN A 100 12.21 -10.89 -0.84
CA ASN A 100 11.77 -11.48 -2.10
C ASN A 100 10.59 -12.46 -1.91
N GLU A 101 10.56 -13.22 -0.82
CA GLU A 101 9.43 -14.08 -0.47
C GLU A 101 8.16 -13.28 -0.17
N LEU A 102 8.29 -12.21 0.61
CA LEU A 102 7.18 -11.30 0.89
C LEU A 102 6.66 -10.63 -0.39
N GLU A 103 7.56 -10.15 -1.24
CA GLU A 103 7.20 -9.54 -2.52
C GLU A 103 6.42 -10.53 -3.40
N LYS A 104 6.89 -11.78 -3.52
CA LYS A 104 6.18 -12.84 -4.25
C LYS A 104 4.79 -13.08 -3.67
N LYS A 105 4.67 -13.20 -2.35
CA LYS A 105 3.39 -13.40 -1.65
C LYS A 105 2.43 -12.24 -1.90
N ILE A 106 2.93 -11.00 -1.87
CA ILE A 106 2.17 -9.79 -2.19
C ILE A 106 1.66 -9.84 -3.63
N LYS A 107 2.55 -10.09 -4.59
CA LYS A 107 2.18 -10.20 -6.01
C LYS A 107 1.11 -11.27 -6.22
N SER A 108 1.27 -12.46 -5.64
CA SER A 108 0.29 -13.56 -5.75
C SER A 108 -1.08 -13.23 -5.14
N GLU A 109 -1.12 -12.64 -3.95
CA GLU A 109 -2.38 -12.26 -3.29
C GLU A 109 -3.14 -11.18 -4.08
N LEU A 110 -2.43 -10.19 -4.62
CA LEU A 110 -3.04 -9.12 -5.39
C LEU A 110 -3.61 -9.64 -6.73
N VAL A 111 -2.88 -10.54 -7.40
CA VAL A 111 -3.36 -11.23 -8.60
C VAL A 111 -4.62 -12.06 -8.28
N ALA A 112 -4.59 -12.82 -7.18
CA ALA A 112 -5.70 -13.69 -6.80
C ALA A 112 -6.98 -12.91 -6.42
N LYS A 113 -6.85 -11.85 -5.61
CA LYS A 113 -8.01 -11.09 -5.09
C LYS A 113 -8.58 -10.09 -6.08
N PHE A 114 -7.72 -9.43 -6.86
CA PHE A 114 -8.15 -8.31 -7.71
C PHE A 114 -8.08 -8.62 -9.20
N LYS A 115 -7.75 -9.88 -9.56
CA LYS A 115 -7.49 -10.29 -10.95
C LYS A 115 -6.45 -9.37 -11.62
N ALA A 116 -5.52 -8.86 -10.81
CA ALA A 116 -4.49 -7.94 -11.27
C ALA A 116 -3.50 -8.67 -12.19
N VAL A 117 -2.91 -7.92 -13.12
CA VAL A 117 -1.83 -8.41 -13.99
C VAL A 117 -0.55 -7.65 -13.65
N LEU A 118 0.53 -8.38 -13.38
CA LEU A 118 1.84 -7.80 -13.09
C LEU A 118 2.42 -7.14 -14.34
N ARG A 119 2.96 -5.93 -14.18
CA ARG A 119 3.64 -5.17 -15.26
C ARG A 119 5.17 -5.18 -15.09
N SER A 120 5.64 -5.08 -13.84
CA SER A 120 7.05 -5.10 -13.42
C SER A 120 7.11 -5.29 -11.91
#